data_AF-A0A7S0S997-F1
#
_entry.id   AF-A0A7S0S997-F1
#
_cell.length_a   1.000
_cell.length_b   1.000
_cell.length_c   1.000
_cell.angle_alpha   90.00
_cell.angle_beta   90.00
_cell.angle_gamma   90.00
#
_symmetry.space_group_name_H-M   'P 1'
#
loop_
_entity.id
_entity.type
_entity.pdbx_description
1 polymer ?
#
loop_
_entity_poly.entity_id
_entity_poly.type
_entity_poly.pdbx_seq_one_letter_code
_entity_poly.pdbx_strand_id
1 'polypeptide(L)'
;GTSYQVMDWLSRRTAAGAAFDVAHFPDWQGHGYFSALARRMFTPGLRRTRVVVMVHGPLAWARASNAQRLDTLEDLESDFLEQNTVRLAETLVSPSRYLLRWMERDAGWELPPPHRVFVQPYTMPRAAREAVEAARRRAAAPS
;
A
#
# COMPACT_ATOMS: atom_id res chain seq x y z
N GLY A 1 0.47 -12.52 11.99
CA GLY A 1 1.77 -12.71 12.69
C GLY A 1 2.87 -11.70 12.30
N THR A 2 3.24 -11.65 11.01
CA THR A 2 4.39 -10.87 10.49
C THR A 2 4.33 -9.36 10.76
N SER A 3 3.14 -8.74 10.67
CA SER A 3 2.96 -7.29 10.90
C SER A 3 3.42 -6.84 12.30
N TYR A 4 3.16 -7.66 13.34
CA TYR A 4 3.62 -7.37 14.69
C TYR A 4 5.14 -7.47 14.82
N GLN A 5 5.74 -8.50 14.22
CA GLN A 5 7.19 -8.71 14.25
C GLN A 5 7.95 -7.55 13.58
N VAL A 6 7.39 -7.00 12.49
CA VAL A 6 7.91 -5.81 11.83
C VAL A 6 7.88 -4.59 12.75
N MET A 7 6.74 -4.35 13.41
CA MET A 7 6.58 -3.23 14.37
C MET A 7 7.56 -3.36 15.54
N ASP A 8 7.68 -4.56 16.11
CA ASP A 8 8.57 -4.87 17.22
C ASP A 8 10.06 -4.70 16.83
N TRP A 9 10.43 -5.15 15.63
CA TRP A 9 11.76 -4.91 15.07
C TRP A 9 12.06 -3.43 14.89
N LEU A 10 11.15 -2.65 14.30
CA LEU A 10 11.31 -1.20 14.15
C LEU A 10 11.47 -0.50 15.51
N SER A 11 10.66 -0.91 16.50
CA SER A 11 10.69 -0.36 17.85
C SER A 11 12.04 -0.61 18.54
N ARG A 12 12.54 -1.85 18.50
CA ARG A 12 13.87 -2.20 19.05
C ARG A 12 14.99 -1.45 18.35
N ARG A 13 14.92 -1.33 17.03
CA ARG A 13 15.92 -0.60 16.23
C ARG A 13 15.95 0.88 16.61
N THR A 14 14.79 1.52 16.78
CA THR A 14 14.74 2.91 17.26
C THR A 14 15.29 3.04 18.68
N ALA A 15 14.95 2.11 19.58
CA ALA A 15 15.46 2.13 20.95
C ALA A 15 17.00 2.01 21.00
N ALA A 16 17.61 1.31 20.04
CA ALA A 16 19.06 1.23 19.86
C ALA A 16 19.69 2.47 19.19
N GLY A 17 18.93 3.54 18.96
CA GLY A 17 19.41 4.78 18.36
C GLY A 17 19.46 4.78 16.82
N ALA A 18 18.91 3.76 16.16
CA ALA A 18 18.95 3.59 14.70
C ALA A 18 17.58 3.80 14.03
N ALA A 19 16.84 4.83 14.45
CA ALA A 19 15.49 5.12 13.95
C ALA A 19 15.47 5.41 12.44
N PHE A 20 14.38 5.03 11.78
CA PHE A 20 14.07 5.52 10.43
C PHE A 20 13.14 6.74 10.51
N ASP A 21 13.38 7.72 9.65
CA ASP A 21 12.45 8.84 9.47
C ASP A 21 11.16 8.39 8.75
N VAL A 22 11.28 7.39 7.88
CA VAL A 22 10.18 6.86 7.06
C VAL A 22 10.27 5.33 7.01
N ALA A 23 9.14 4.67 7.26
CA ALA A 23 8.91 3.26 6.96
C ALA A 23 7.87 3.17 5.85
N HIS A 24 8.27 2.57 4.72
CA HIS A 24 7.44 2.43 3.53
C HIS A 24 7.00 0.98 3.39
N PHE A 25 5.69 0.74 3.43
CA PHE A 25 5.11 -0.59 3.35
C PHE A 25 4.33 -0.79 2.04
N PRO A 26 4.35 -2.01 1.48
CA PRO A 26 3.33 -2.41 0.52
C PRO A 26 1.98 -2.58 1.24
N ASP A 27 0.90 -2.59 0.46
CA ASP A 27 -0.41 -3.03 0.91
C ASP A 27 -0.41 -4.50 1.30
N TRP A 28 0.06 -5.39 0.40
CA TRP A 28 -0.01 -6.84 0.52
C TRP A 28 0.32 -7.38 1.93
N GLN A 29 -0.58 -8.22 2.47
CA GLN A 29 -0.50 -8.87 3.78
C GLN A 29 -0.47 -7.90 4.98
N GLY A 30 -0.71 -6.60 4.76
CA GLY A 30 -0.89 -5.61 5.82
C GLY A 30 0.29 -5.52 6.81
N HIS A 31 1.52 -5.71 6.32
CA HIS A 31 2.73 -5.69 7.16
C HIS A 31 2.93 -4.37 7.93
N GLY A 32 2.36 -3.27 7.42
CA GLY A 32 2.43 -1.97 8.07
C GLY A 32 1.46 -1.76 9.23
N TYR A 33 0.46 -2.64 9.43
CA TYR A 33 -0.68 -2.37 10.33
C TYR A 33 -0.25 -2.02 11.76
N PHE A 34 0.51 -2.88 12.42
CA PHE A 34 0.91 -2.62 13.81
C PHE A 34 1.86 -1.43 13.91
N SER A 35 2.69 -1.19 12.89
CA SER A 35 3.58 -0.01 12.85
C SER A 35 2.79 1.28 12.74
N ALA A 36 1.77 1.31 11.87
CA ALA A 36 0.86 2.44 11.71
C ALA A 36 0.03 2.69 12.98
N LEU A 37 -0.47 1.62 13.59
CA LEU A 37 -1.22 1.68 14.85
C LEU A 37 -0.36 2.22 15.99
N ALA A 38 0.83 1.66 16.20
CA ALA A 38 1.76 2.10 17.25
C ALA A 38 2.17 3.57 17.07
N ARG A 39 2.44 3.99 15.83
CA ARG A 39 2.69 5.39 15.48
C ARG A 39 1.52 6.30 15.86
N ARG A 40 0.27 5.87 15.61
CA ARG A 40 -0.96 6.62 15.93
C ARG A 40 -1.23 6.68 17.43
N MET A 41 -0.83 5.66 18.17
CA MET A 41 -0.89 5.58 19.63
C MET A 41 0.28 6.30 20.32
N PHE A 42 1.17 6.95 19.57
CA PHE A 42 2.36 7.64 20.07
C PHE A 42 3.32 6.73 20.86
N THR A 43 3.38 5.45 20.51
CA THR A 43 4.27 4.47 21.15
C THR A 43 5.73 4.98 21.13
N PRO A 44 6.43 4.94 22.29
CA PRO A 44 7.85 5.29 22.35
C PRO A 44 8.66 4.52 21.31
N GLY A 45 9.52 5.23 20.57
CA GLY A 45 10.33 4.64 19.51
C GLY A 45 9.68 4.58 18.12
N LEU A 46 8.37 4.77 17.99
CA LEU A 46 7.72 4.85 16.68
C LEU A 46 7.06 6.19 16.39
N ARG A 47 6.90 7.06 17.40
CA ARG A 47 6.27 8.39 17.26
C ARG A 47 6.85 9.27 16.14
N ARG A 48 8.13 9.11 15.80
CA ARG A 48 8.83 9.97 14.82
C ARG A 48 8.99 9.31 13.44
N THR A 49 8.74 8.01 13.34
CA THR A 49 8.84 7.28 12.07
C THR A 49 7.54 7.45 11.29
N ARG A 50 7.61 8.09 10.13
CA ARG A 50 6.44 8.26 9.27
C ARG A 50 6.09 6.95 8.58
N VAL A 51 4.81 6.60 8.61
CA VAL A 51 4.30 5.42 7.91
C VAL A 51 3.75 5.81 6.55
N VAL A 52 4.40 5.32 5.50
CA VAL A 52 3.97 5.47 4.10
C VAL A 52 3.50 4.11 3.61
N VAL A 53 2.40 4.09 2.86
CA VAL A 53 1.85 2.88 2.26
C VAL A 53 1.73 3.10 0.76
N MET A 54 2.32 2.20 -0.03
CA MET A 54 2.07 2.10 -1.47
C MET A 54 1.10 0.95 -1.71
N VAL A 55 -0.07 1.26 -2.27
CA VAL A 55 -1.02 0.24 -2.73
C VAL A 55 -0.65 -0.22 -4.14
N HIS A 56 -0.74 -1.51 -4.41
CA HIS A 56 -0.46 -2.10 -5.72
C HIS A 56 -1.66 -2.89 -6.26
N GLY A 57 -2.50 -3.39 -5.38
CA GLY A 57 -3.55 -4.34 -5.71
C GLY A 57 -3.79 -5.21 -4.49
N PRO A 58 -4.49 -4.67 -3.46
CA PRO A 58 -4.72 -5.40 -2.22
C PRO A 58 -5.50 -6.68 -2.48
N LEU A 59 -5.49 -7.60 -1.53
CA LEU A 59 -6.09 -8.92 -1.65
C LEU A 59 -7.55 -8.85 -2.13
N ALA A 60 -8.36 -7.96 -1.55
CA ALA A 60 -9.76 -7.78 -1.96
C ALA A 60 -9.88 -7.38 -3.44
N TRP A 61 -9.01 -6.50 -3.94
CA TRP A 61 -9.00 -6.09 -5.35
C TRP A 61 -8.61 -7.26 -6.25
N ALA A 62 -7.57 -8.00 -5.86
CA ALA A 62 -7.08 -9.15 -6.60
C ALA A 62 -8.13 -10.27 -6.68
N ARG A 63 -8.80 -10.59 -5.57
CA ARG A 63 -9.88 -11.58 -5.52
C ARG A 63 -11.07 -11.16 -6.38
N ALA A 64 -11.54 -9.92 -6.22
CA ALA A 64 -12.65 -9.40 -7.02
C ALA A 64 -12.35 -9.43 -8.53
N SER A 65 -11.14 -9.05 -8.93
CA SER A 65 -10.71 -9.07 -10.34
C SER A 65 -10.64 -10.49 -10.94
N ASN A 66 -10.49 -11.51 -10.09
CA ASN A 66 -10.47 -12.92 -10.48
C ASN A 66 -11.81 -13.64 -10.22
N ALA A 67 -12.90 -12.90 -9.94
CA ALA A 67 -14.20 -13.45 -9.56
C ALA A 67 -14.15 -14.42 -8.36
N GLN A 68 -13.24 -14.16 -7.42
CA GLN A 68 -13.04 -14.93 -6.19
C GLN A 68 -13.59 -14.15 -4.98
N ARG A 69 -13.92 -14.90 -3.92
CA ARG A 69 -14.34 -14.35 -2.63
C ARG A 69 -13.17 -14.36 -1.65
N LEU A 70 -13.29 -13.59 -0.57
CA LEU A 70 -12.51 -13.77 0.65
C LEU A 70 -13.21 -14.87 1.46
N ASP A 71 -12.70 -16.09 1.43
CA ASP A 71 -13.39 -17.27 1.96
C ASP A 71 -12.63 -18.01 3.07
N THR A 72 -11.39 -17.62 3.33
CA THR A 72 -10.59 -18.15 4.44
C THR A 72 -10.43 -17.13 5.58
N LEU A 73 -10.13 -17.63 6.79
CA LEU A 73 -9.76 -16.76 7.91
C LEU A 73 -8.51 -15.92 7.59
N GLU A 74 -7.57 -16.48 6.84
CA GLU A 74 -6.35 -15.79 6.43
C GLU A 74 -6.64 -14.67 5.42
N ASP A 75 -7.62 -14.86 4.53
CA ASP A 75 -8.08 -13.79 3.64
C ASP A 75 -8.70 -12.63 4.44
N LEU A 76 -9.54 -12.95 5.43
CA LEU A 76 -10.19 -11.95 6.28
C LEU A 76 -9.18 -11.21 7.16
N GLU A 77 -8.20 -11.92 7.74
CA GLU A 77 -7.10 -11.30 8.49
C GLU A 77 -6.30 -10.38 7.58
N SER A 78 -5.89 -10.85 6.41
CA SER A 78 -5.10 -10.07 5.46
C SER A 78 -5.85 -8.82 5.01
N ASP A 79 -7.09 -8.96 4.53
CA ASP A 79 -7.92 -7.84 4.08
C ASP A 79 -8.12 -6.81 5.21
N PHE A 80 -8.37 -7.25 6.44
CA PHE A 80 -8.46 -6.35 7.60
C PHE A 80 -7.16 -5.59 7.84
N LEU A 81 -6.01 -6.27 7.80
CA LEU A 81 -4.70 -5.64 8.04
C LEU A 81 -4.36 -4.66 6.91
N GLU A 82 -4.63 -5.01 5.66
CA GLU A 82 -4.41 -4.14 4.49
C GLU A 82 -5.23 -2.85 4.59
N GLN A 83 -6.55 -2.99 4.81
CA GLN A 83 -7.48 -1.88 5.01
C GLN A 83 -7.01 -0.93 6.10
N ASN A 84 -6.68 -1.48 7.26
CA ASN A 84 -6.32 -0.66 8.41
C ASN A 84 -4.92 -0.07 8.29
N THR A 85 -3.98 -0.74 7.62
CA THR A 85 -2.67 -0.17 7.30
C THR A 85 -2.84 1.08 6.44
N VAL A 86 -3.68 1.00 5.40
CA VAL A 86 -4.01 2.14 4.53
C VAL A 86 -4.68 3.27 5.31
N ARG A 87 -5.73 2.95 6.08
CA ARG A 87 -6.49 3.93 6.87
C ARG A 87 -5.62 4.70 7.85
N LEU A 88 -4.64 4.04 8.46
CA LEU A 88 -3.75 4.61 9.47
C LEU A 88 -2.50 5.29 8.89
N ALA A 89 -2.26 5.20 7.57
CA ALA A 89 -1.09 5.74 6.93
C ALA A 89 -0.98 7.27 7.05
N GLU A 90 0.24 7.78 7.24
CA GLU A 90 0.51 9.22 7.15
C GLU A 90 0.63 9.67 5.68
N THR A 91 0.94 8.75 4.78
CA THR A 91 0.93 8.99 3.33
C THR A 91 0.51 7.72 2.61
N LEU A 92 -0.47 7.86 1.72
CA LEU A 92 -0.90 6.80 0.81
C LEU A 92 -0.43 7.15 -0.59
N VAL A 93 0.24 6.20 -1.24
CA VAL A 93 0.65 6.31 -2.64
C VAL A 93 -0.07 5.21 -3.42
N SER A 94 -0.60 5.56 -4.58
CA SER A 94 -1.25 4.62 -5.48
C SER A 94 -0.71 4.76 -6.90
N PRO A 95 -0.60 3.67 -7.68
CA PRO A 95 -0.17 3.73 -9.07
C PRO A 95 -1.18 4.45 -9.96
N SER A 96 -2.45 4.54 -9.53
CA SER A 96 -3.51 5.09 -10.35
C SER A 96 -4.66 5.67 -9.53
N ARG A 97 -5.37 6.65 -10.10
CA ARG A 97 -6.66 7.10 -9.55
C ARG A 97 -7.74 6.03 -9.62
N TYR A 98 -7.59 5.04 -10.50
CA TYR A 98 -8.54 3.94 -10.62
C TYR A 98 -8.56 3.12 -9.33
N LEU A 99 -7.40 2.69 -8.84
CA LEU A 99 -7.30 1.86 -7.64
C LEU A 99 -7.83 2.60 -6.40
N LEU A 100 -7.49 3.89 -6.24
CA LEU A 100 -8.04 4.72 -5.16
C LEU A 100 -9.57 4.79 -5.18
N ARG A 101 -10.17 4.99 -6.36
CA ARG A 101 -11.63 5.04 -6.51
C ARG A 101 -12.27 3.70 -6.21
N TRP A 102 -11.66 2.60 -6.67
CA TRP A 102 -12.17 1.27 -6.38
C TRP A 102 -12.15 1.00 -4.87
N MET A 103 -11.03 1.31 -4.19
CA MET A 103 -10.90 1.12 -2.74
C MET A 103 -11.98 1.90 -1.99
N GLU A 104 -12.16 3.19 -2.31
CA GLU A 104 -13.13 4.05 -1.63
C GLU A 104 -14.58 3.70 -1.97
N ARG A 105 -14.91 3.51 -3.26
CA ARG A 105 -16.30 3.44 -3.73
C ARG A 105 -16.85 2.03 -3.83
N ASP A 106 -16.03 1.10 -4.28
CA ASP A 106 -16.47 -0.27 -4.58
C ASP A 106 -16.20 -1.20 -3.39
N ALA A 107 -15.06 -1.02 -2.72
CA ALA A 107 -14.67 -1.80 -1.55
C ALA A 107 -15.03 -1.13 -0.20
N GLY A 108 -15.41 0.15 -0.21
CA GLY A 108 -15.83 0.87 1.00
C GLY A 108 -14.71 1.17 2.00
N TRP A 109 -13.46 1.23 1.55
CA TRP A 109 -12.30 1.50 2.41
C TRP A 109 -12.27 2.97 2.83
N GLU A 110 -11.91 3.22 4.09
CA GLU A 110 -11.58 4.56 4.57
C GLU A 110 -10.14 4.93 4.16
N LEU A 111 -10.00 5.92 3.28
CA LEU A 111 -8.70 6.42 2.86
C LEU A 111 -8.22 7.59 3.75
N PRO A 112 -6.90 7.85 3.82
CA PRO A 112 -6.38 9.06 4.44
C PRO A 112 -6.94 10.34 3.78
N PRO A 113 -6.93 11.48 4.50
CA PRO A 113 -7.34 12.77 3.94
C PRO A 113 -6.65 13.09 2.61
N PRO A 114 -7.30 13.78 1.65
CA PRO A 114 -6.78 13.98 0.30
C PRO A 114 -5.36 14.57 0.20
N HIS A 115 -4.97 15.43 1.15
CA HIS A 115 -3.62 16.02 1.19
C HIS A 115 -2.49 15.00 1.51
N ARG A 116 -2.85 13.76 1.87
CA ARG A 116 -1.93 12.66 2.17
C ARG A 116 -1.96 11.56 1.10
N VAL A 117 -2.76 11.73 0.05
CA VAL A 117 -2.97 10.72 -0.99
C VAL A 117 -2.34 11.19 -2.28
N PHE A 118 -1.42 10.39 -2.82
CA PHE A 118 -0.65 10.71 -4.02
C PHE A 118 -0.81 9.63 -5.08
N VAL A 119 -0.75 10.05 -6.34
CA VAL A 119 -0.75 9.13 -7.48
C VAL A 119 0.63 9.17 -8.12
N GLN A 120 1.31 8.04 -8.09
CA GLN A 120 2.62 7.84 -8.69
C GLN A 120 2.60 6.57 -9.54
N PRO A 121 2.45 6.68 -10.87
CA PRO A 121 2.52 5.54 -11.77
C PRO A 121 3.85 4.81 -11.66
N TYR A 122 3.85 3.50 -11.91
CA TYR A 122 5.09 2.72 -11.92
C TYR A 122 6.08 3.28 -12.94
N THR A 123 7.33 3.38 -12.51
CA THR A 123 8.44 3.69 -13.41
C THR A 123 8.69 2.49 -14.31
N MET A 124 8.62 2.72 -15.62
CA MET A 124 9.06 1.73 -16.60
C MET A 124 10.49 2.07 -17.03
N PRO A 125 11.38 1.08 -17.17
CA PRO A 125 12.67 1.28 -17.81
C PRO A 125 12.48 1.94 -19.18
N ARG A 126 13.34 2.88 -19.54
CA ARG A 126 13.25 3.66 -20.79
C ARG A 126 13.04 2.76 -22.01
N ALA A 127 13.85 1.70 -22.13
CA ALA A 127 13.77 0.75 -23.23
C ALA A 127 12.39 0.07 -23.32
N ALA A 128 11.79 -0.30 -22.18
CA ALA A 128 10.44 -0.88 -22.14
C ALA A 128 9.39 0.16 -22.56
N ARG A 129 9.54 1.42 -22.15
CA ARG A 129 8.64 2.51 -22.55
C ARG A 129 8.69 2.74 -24.06
N GLU A 130 9.88 2.80 -24.63
CA GLU A 130 10.11 2.98 -26.07
C GLU A 130 9.53 1.81 -26.89
N ALA A 131 9.69 0.58 -26.40
CA ALA A 131 9.10 -0.60 -27.03
C ALA A 131 7.56 -0.54 -27.06
N VAL A 132 6.93 -0.17 -25.94
CA VAL A 132 5.45 0.00 -25.88
C VAL A 132 4.98 1.13 -26.79
N GLU A 133 5.68 2.26 -26.83
CA GLU A 133 5.36 3.38 -27.72
C GLU A 133 5.47 2.98 -29.21
N ALA A 134 6.51 2.22 -29.57
CA ALA A 134 6.66 1.68 -30.92
C ALA A 134 5.54 0.71 -31.30
N ALA A 135 5.17 -0.21 -30.40
CA ALA A 135 4.06 -1.13 -30.62
C ALA A 135 2.72 -0.40 -30.82
N ARG A 136 2.43 0.61 -30.00
CA ARG A 136 1.22 1.45 -30.13
C ARG A 136 1.17 2.18 -31.46
N ARG A 137 2.30 2.75 -31.92
CA ARG A 137 2.37 3.42 -33.24
C ARG A 137 2.08 2.45 -34.39
N ARG A 138 2.61 1.23 -34.34
CA ARG A 138 2.33 0.20 -35.36
C ARG A 138 0.85 -0.20 -35.39
N ALA A 139 0.23 -0.33 -34.22
CA ALA A 139 -1.18 -0.69 -34.12
C ALA A 139 -2.14 0.44 -34.53
N ALA A 140 -1.69 1.70 -34.50
CA ALA A 140 -2.49 2.88 -34.86
C ALA A 140 -2.28 3.34 -36.32
N ALA A 141 -1.37 2.72 -37.06
CA ALA A 141 -1.18 3.02 -38.48
C ALA A 141 -2.36 2.44 -39.28
N PRO A 142 -3.03 3.23 -40.15
CA PRO A 142 -4.09 2.73 -40.99
C PRO A 142 -3.54 1.71 -42.00
N SER A 143 -4.37 0.70 -42.30
CA SER A 143 -4.12 -0.39 -43.25
C SER A 143 -3.72 0.11 -44.64
#